data_AF-A0AAW5MV42-F1
#
_entry.id   AF-A0AAW5MV42-F1
#
_cell.length_a   1.000
_cell.length_b   1.000
_cell.length_c   1.000
_cell.angle_alpha   90.00
_cell.angle_beta   90.00
_cell.angle_gamma   90.00
#
_symmetry.space_group_name_H-M   'P 1'
#
loop_
_entity.id
_entity.type
_entity.pdbx_description
1 polymer ?
#
loop_
_entity_poly.entity_id
_entity_poly.type
_entity_poly.pdbx_seq_one_letter_code
_entity_poly.pdbx_strand_id
1 'polypeptide(L)' 'AVALALGIGTMIGWRRVAMTIGEKIGKRGMTYAQGMAAQMTAAVSIGLASYIGMPVSTTHVLSSAVAGTMVVDGGGLQRK' A
#
# COMPACT_ATOMS: atom_id res chain seq x y z
N ALA A 1 -13.47 -3.58 20.65
CA ALA A 1 -13.28 -4.97 20.18
C ALA A 1 -12.62 -5.04 18.81
N VAL A 2 -13.21 -4.47 17.75
CA VAL A 2 -12.68 -4.55 16.37
C VAL A 2 -11.27 -3.97 16.24
N ALA A 3 -10.98 -2.81 16.85
CA ALA A 3 -9.64 -2.20 16.79
C ALA A 3 -8.54 -3.07 17.44
N LEU A 4 -8.86 -3.79 18.52
CA LEU A 4 -7.91 -4.71 19.18
C LEU A 4 -7.67 -5.95 18.32
N ALA A 5 -8.72 -6.53 17.74
CA ALA A 5 -8.60 -7.65 16.81
C ALA A 5 -7.80 -7.26 15.56
N LEU A 6 -8.03 -6.07 15.02
CA LEU A 6 -7.24 -5.52 13.91
C LEU A 6 -5.79 -5.27 14.30
N GLY A 7 -5.52 -4.70 15.47
CA GLY A 7 -4.16 -4.44 15.95
C GLY A 7 -3.37 -5.74 16.18
N ILE A 8 -3.98 -6.75 16.78
CA ILE A 8 -3.35 -8.06 16.99
C ILE A 8 -3.17 -8.79 15.66
N GLY A 9 -4.17 -8.75 14.78
CA GLY A 9 -4.12 -9.38 13.46
C GLY A 9 -3.06 -8.78 12.53
N THR A 10 -2.88 -7.45 12.55
CA THR A 10 -1.81 -6.80 11.79
C THR A 10 -0.44 -7.17 12.33
N MET A 11 -0.21 -7.18 13.64
CA MET A 11 1.09 -7.56 14.21
C MET A 11 1.53 -8.99 13.85
N ILE A 12 0.59 -9.93 13.77
CA ILE A 12 0.88 -11.32 13.38
C ILE A 12 1.11 -11.45 11.86
N GLY A 13 0.30 -10.77 11.05
CA GLY A 13 0.32 -10.89 9.59
C GLY A 13 1.27 -9.94 8.84
N TRP A 14 1.80 -8.91 9.52
CA TRP A 14 2.49 -7.78 8.88
C TRP A 14 3.67 -8.21 8.00
N ARG A 15 4.48 -9.17 8.46
CA ARG A 15 5.72 -9.57 7.76
C ARG A 15 5.48 -10.03 6.33
N ARG A 16 4.43 -10.82 6.07
CA ARG A 16 4.16 -11.32 4.71
C ARG A 16 3.64 -10.23 3.78
N VAL A 17 2.81 -9.33 4.30
CA VAL A 17 2.27 -8.19 3.54
C VAL A 17 3.37 -7.20 3.21
N ALA A 18 4.19 -6.83 4.21
CA ALA A 18 5.31 -5.90 4.04
C ALA A 18 6.37 -6.41 3.05
N MET A 19 6.76 -7.70 3.12
CA MET A 19 7.68 -8.28 2.14
C MET A 19 7.10 -8.28 0.72
N THR A 20 5.81 -8.60 0.58
CA THR A 20 5.18 -8.63 -0.75
C THR A 20 5.12 -7.23 -1.36
N ILE A 21 4.80 -6.22 -0.57
CA ILE A 21 4.71 -4.83 -1.05
C ILE A 21 6.10 -4.23 -1.29
N GLY A 22 7.06 -4.47 -0.40
CA GLY A 22 8.39 -3.87 -0.46
C GLY A 22 9.37 -4.54 -1.42
N GLU A 23 9.30 -5.87 -1.57
CA GLU A 23 10.28 -6.63 -2.38
C GLU A 23 9.67 -7.26 -3.64
N LYS A 24 8.36 -7.56 -3.68
CA LYS A 24 7.75 -8.25 -4.83
C LYS A 24 7.05 -7.31 -5.84
N ILE A 25 6.72 -6.07 -5.49
CA ILE A 25 6.03 -5.15 -6.41
C ILE A 25 7.00 -4.48 -7.40
N GLY A 26 8.26 -4.20 -7.03
CA GLY A 26 9.22 -3.61 -7.98
C GLY A 26 10.67 -4.04 -7.80
N LYS A 27 11.45 -3.86 -8.88
CA LYS A 27 12.77 -4.48 -9.09
C LYS A 27 13.93 -3.90 -8.29
N ARG A 28 13.74 -2.72 -7.69
CA ARG A 28 14.69 -2.10 -6.74
C ARG A 28 13.97 -1.91 -5.41
N GLY A 29 14.71 -2.02 -4.31
CA GLY A 29 14.17 -1.76 -2.98
C GLY A 29 13.52 -0.37 -2.95
N MET A 30 12.25 -0.32 -2.52
CA MET A 30 11.45 0.90 -2.48
C MET A 30 12.12 1.94 -1.57
N THR A 31 12.37 3.16 -2.07
CA THR A 31 12.95 4.22 -1.23
C THR A 31 11.92 4.77 -0.24
N TYR A 32 12.38 5.29 0.90
CA TYR A 32 11.51 5.87 1.94
C TYR A 32 10.60 6.98 1.38
N ALA A 33 11.10 7.80 0.46
CA ALA A 33 10.31 8.86 -0.16
C ALA A 33 9.16 8.31 -1.03
N GLN A 34 9.36 7.19 -1.73
CA GLN A 34 8.30 6.52 -2.50
C GLN A 34 7.26 5.88 -1.59
N GLY A 35 7.69 5.23 -0.50
CA GLY A 35 6.77 4.66 0.48
C GLY A 35 5.86 5.73 1.08
N MET A 36 6.44 6.89 1.42
CA MET A 36 5.68 8.03 1.94
C MET A 36 4.71 8.61 0.89
N ALA A 37 5.15 8.76 -0.36
CA ALA A 37 4.30 9.24 -1.46
C ALA A 37 3.13 8.29 -1.77
N ALA A 38 3.37 6.98 -1.76
CA ALA A 38 2.35 5.95 -1.94
C ALA A 38 1.32 5.97 -0.81
N GLN A 39 1.79 6.08 0.45
CA GLN A 39 0.90 6.15 1.61
C GLN A 39 0.06 7.43 1.64
N MET A 40 0.65 8.60 1.33
CA MET A 40 -0.08 9.87 1.23
C MET A 40 -1.18 9.80 0.16
N THR A 41 -0.84 9.30 -1.03
CA THR A 41 -1.81 9.17 -2.13
C THR A 41 -2.95 8.22 -1.77
N ALA A 42 -2.63 7.09 -1.13
CA ALA A 42 -3.63 6.13 -0.67
C ALA A 42 -4.50 6.71 0.45
N ALA A 43 -3.92 7.41 1.43
CA ALA A 43 -4.64 8.03 2.53
C ALA A 43 -5.62 9.12 2.05
N VAL A 44 -5.18 9.98 1.13
CA VAL A 44 -6.04 11.02 0.53
C VAL A 44 -7.18 10.37 -0.28
N SER A 45 -6.87 9.36 -1.09
CA SER A 45 -7.87 8.65 -1.91
C SER A 45 -8.91 7.91 -1.05
N ILE A 46 -8.46 7.20 0.00
CA ILE A 46 -9.34 6.51 0.94
C ILE A 46 -10.16 7.54 1.75
N GLY A 47 -9.56 8.65 2.18
CA GLY A 47 -10.26 9.71 2.91
C GLY A 47 -11.39 10.34 2.10
N LEU A 48 -11.13 10.66 0.83
CA LEU A 48 -12.16 11.15 -0.10
C LEU A 48 -13.26 10.11 -0.33
N ALA A 49 -12.89 8.85 -0.57
CA ALA A 49 -13.84 7.77 -0.78
C ALA A 49 -14.69 7.46 0.46
N SER A 50 -14.10 7.57 1.64
CA SER A 50 -14.79 7.40 2.92
C SER A 50 -15.76 8.55 3.20
N TYR A 51 -15.46 9.77 2.73
CA TYR A 51 -16.36 10.93 2.85
C TYR A 51 -17.61 10.80 1.97
N ILE A 52 -17.46 10.26 0.76
CA ILE A 52 -18.59 9.99 -0.16
C ILE A 52 -19.36 8.71 0.17
N GLY A 53 -18.98 7.98 1.23
CA GLY A 53 -19.68 6.77 1.70
C GLY A 53 -19.59 5.57 0.75
N MET A 54 -18.70 5.61 -0.24
CA MET A 54 -18.54 4.51 -1.20
C MET A 54 -17.63 3.42 -0.62
N PRO A 55 -18.06 2.14 -0.62
CA PRO A 55 -17.21 1.04 -0.17
C PRO A 55 -16.07 0.81 -1.17
N VAL A 56 -14.88 1.32 -0.84
CA VAL A 56 -13.66 1.14 -1.65
C VAL A 56 -12.71 0.12 -1.04
N SER A 57 -12.09 -0.69 -1.89
CA SER A 57 -11.08 -1.66 -1.49
C SER A 57 -9.76 -0.97 -1.17
N THR A 58 -9.45 -0.81 0.12
CA THR A 58 -8.19 -0.20 0.59
C THR A 58 -6.95 -0.92 0.05
N THR A 59 -6.99 -2.25 -0.13
CA THR A 59 -5.93 -3.03 -0.78
C THR A 59 -5.72 -2.64 -2.25
N HIS A 60 -6.81 -2.32 -2.97
CA HIS A 60 -6.73 -1.96 -4.39
C HIS A 60 -6.13 -0.57 -4.55
N VAL A 61 -6.54 0.37 -3.70
CA VAL A 61 -5.98 1.73 -3.66
C VAL A 61 -4.52 1.70 -3.23
N LEU A 62 -4.17 0.92 -2.21
CA LEU A 62 -2.80 0.86 -1.70
C LEU A 62 -1.85 0.12 -2.65
N SER A 63 -2.28 -1.00 -3.24
CA SER A 63 -1.48 -1.75 -4.22
C SER A 63 -1.24 -0.93 -5.49
N SER A 64 -2.27 -0.23 -6.00
CA SER A 64 -2.13 0.67 -7.16
C SER A 64 -1.27 1.90 -6.85
N ALA A 65 -1.36 2.47 -5.65
CA ALA A 65 -0.50 3.57 -5.22
C ALA A 65 0.98 3.14 -5.16
N VAL A 66 1.28 1.99 -4.55
CA VAL A 66 2.65 1.45 -4.50
C VAL A 66 3.14 1.13 -5.91
N ALA A 67 2.35 0.42 -6.72
CA ALA A 67 2.69 0.14 -8.11
C ALA A 67 2.96 1.42 -8.93
N GLY A 68 2.15 2.46 -8.74
CA GLY A 68 2.33 3.77 -9.38
C GLY A 68 3.65 4.42 -9.01
N THR A 69 4.02 4.42 -7.72
CA THR A 69 5.31 4.96 -7.28
C THR A 69 6.52 4.18 -7.83
N MET A 70 6.39 2.88 -8.08
CA MET A 70 7.44 2.06 -8.70
C MET A 70 7.56 2.29 -10.21
N VAL A 71 6.46 2.64 -10.88
CA VAL A 71 6.46 3.02 -12.31
C VAL A 71 7.09 4.39 -12.51
N VAL A 72 6.72 5.38 -11.69
CA VAL A 72 7.22 6.78 -11.79
C VAL A 72 8.74 6.87 -11.54
N ASP A 73 9.27 6.03 -10.68
CA ASP A 73 10.72 6.00 -10.35
C ASP A 73 11.56 5.26 -11.40
N GLY A 74 10.93 4.70 -12.46
CA GLY A 74 11.64 3.99 -13.52
C GLY A 74 12.18 2.61 -13.11
N GLY A 75 11.88 2.15 -11.88
CA GLY A 75 12.29 0.84 -11.37
C GLY A 75 11.59 -0.35 -12.06
N GLY A 76 10.45 -0.11 -12.69
CA GLY A 76 9.68 -1.13 -13.39
C GLY A 76 9.02 -2.13 -12.44
N LEU A 77 7.79 -2.54 -12.77
CA LEU A 77 7.10 -3.59 -12.03
C LEU A 77 7.85 -4.92 -12.20
N GLN A 78 7.87 -5.74 -11.14
CA GLN A 78 8.43 -7.08 -11.19
C GLN A 78 7.53 -7.96 -12.08
N ARG A 79 7.72 -7.87 -13.40
CA ARG A 79 7.05 -8.75 -14.37
C ARG A 79 7.77 -10.09 -14.31
N LYS A 80 7.04 -11.09 -13.80
CA LYS A 80 7.49 -12.48 -13.71
C LYS A 80 7.86 -13.02 -15.07
#